data_AF-A0A2D9DK54-F1
#
_entry.id   AF-A0A2D9DK54-F1
#
_cell.length_a   1.000
_cell.length_b   1.000
_cell.length_c   1.000
_cell.angle_alpha   90.00
_cell.angle_beta   90.00
_cell.angle_gamma   90.00
#
_symmetry.space_group_name_H-M   'P 1'
#
loop_
_entity.id
_entity.type
_entity.pdbx_description
1 polymer ?
#
loop_
_entity_poly.entity_id
_entity_poly.type
_entity_poly.pdbx_seq_one_letter_code
_entity_poly.pdbx_strand_id
1 'polypeptide(L)'
;YATKILELKNDIRSINRGELVGNTKTLQKEIQRLEAAAPHQLDEKRIVRGMAKPGSQSHIHIIVSRKDASNRYSLSPGSKHKASEVEMHGKMVKRGFDRNAFIKNSEKTFDQLFRYKRNYVESYTARKTFLKNPKLYFSTITKLPANEKAMAFKLLQQSGVNTAVLSIPTNKFQLAIKALNQLKKGVGKAIESGSIGI
;
A
#
# COMPACT_ATOMS: atom_id res chain seq x y z
N TYR A 1 -5.27 -29.24 4.89
CA TYR A 1 -5.65 -29.48 6.31
C TYR A 1 -7.16 -29.43 6.52
N ALA A 2 -7.83 -28.27 6.40
CA ALA A 2 -9.26 -28.13 6.73
C ALA A 2 -10.20 -29.09 5.98
N THR A 3 -10.07 -29.24 4.66
CA THR A 3 -10.90 -30.15 3.85
C THR A 3 -10.73 -31.60 4.28
N LYS A 4 -9.48 -32.06 4.45
CA LYS A 4 -9.16 -33.42 4.89
C LYS A 4 -9.70 -33.73 6.30
N ILE A 5 -9.61 -32.75 7.22
CA ILE A 5 -10.22 -32.88 8.56
C ILE A 5 -11.75 -32.98 8.46
N LEU A 6 -12.37 -32.22 7.56
CA LEU A 6 -13.82 -32.27 7.34
C LEU A 6 -14.26 -33.62 6.76
N GLU A 7 -13.53 -34.16 5.78
CA GLU A 7 -13.76 -35.49 5.20
C GLU A 7 -13.70 -36.57 6.29
N LEU A 8 -12.63 -36.60 7.09
CA LEU A 8 -12.50 -37.55 8.21
C LEU A 8 -13.63 -37.43 9.24
N LYS A 9 -14.10 -36.20 9.52
CA LYS A 9 -15.27 -35.97 10.39
C LYS A 9 -16.56 -36.48 9.77
N ASN A 10 -16.71 -36.42 8.45
CA ASN A 10 -17.86 -36.99 7.75
C ASN A 10 -17.81 -38.51 7.81
N ASP A 11 -16.64 -39.11 7.57
CA ASP A 11 -16.45 -40.56 7.63
C ASP A 11 -16.78 -41.12 9.02
N ILE A 12 -16.33 -40.45 10.08
CA ILE A 12 -16.69 -40.81 11.46
C ILE A 12 -18.21 -40.74 11.66
N ARG A 13 -18.89 -39.73 11.11
CA ARG A 13 -20.36 -39.63 11.20
C ARG A 13 -21.05 -40.77 10.46
N SER A 14 -20.60 -41.13 9.26
CA SER A 14 -21.16 -42.24 8.49
C SER A 14 -20.92 -43.59 9.17
N ILE A 15 -19.76 -43.79 9.78
CA ILE A 15 -19.46 -45.00 10.58
C ILE A 15 -20.41 -45.10 11.78
N ASN A 16 -20.62 -44.00 12.50
CA ASN A 16 -21.54 -43.97 13.64
C ASN A 16 -23.01 -44.23 13.23
N ARG A 17 -23.38 -43.94 11.98
CA ARG A 17 -24.70 -44.25 11.41
C ARG A 17 -24.82 -45.67 10.85
N GLY A 18 -23.73 -46.43 10.80
CA GLY A 18 -23.71 -47.78 10.23
C GLY A 18 -23.66 -47.83 8.70
N GLU A 19 -23.44 -46.69 8.04
CA GLU A 19 -23.36 -46.59 6.57
C GLU A 19 -21.98 -47.00 6.03
N LEU A 20 -20.96 -46.96 6.90
CA LEU A 20 -19.57 -47.25 6.58
C LEU A 20 -18.95 -48.09 7.70
N VAL A 21 -18.08 -49.04 7.33
CA VAL A 21 -17.31 -49.83 8.30
C VAL A 21 -15.92 -49.23 8.43
N GLY A 22 -15.51 -48.88 9.64
CA GLY A 22 -14.20 -48.29 9.88
C GLY A 22 -13.88 -48.09 11.36
N ASN A 23 -12.61 -47.82 11.66
CA ASN A 23 -12.15 -47.60 13.02
C ASN A 23 -12.17 -46.10 13.36
N THR A 24 -13.15 -45.68 14.17
CA THR A 24 -13.28 -44.27 14.58
C THR A 24 -12.07 -43.76 15.35
N LYS A 25 -11.37 -44.61 16.12
CA LYS A 25 -10.19 -44.22 16.91
C LYS A 25 -8.99 -43.85 16.02
N THR A 26 -8.80 -44.53 14.89
CA THR A 26 -7.69 -44.21 13.98
C THR A 26 -7.94 -42.90 13.24
N LEU A 27 -9.17 -42.68 12.76
CA LEU A 27 -9.57 -41.42 12.14
C LEU A 27 -9.44 -40.25 13.11
N GLN A 28 -9.81 -40.45 14.38
CA GLN A 28 -9.66 -39.42 15.43
C GLN A 28 -8.19 -39.03 15.65
N LYS A 29 -7.27 -40.01 15.66
CA LYS A 29 -5.82 -39.75 15.79
C LYS A 29 -5.27 -38.97 14.60
N GLU A 30 -5.72 -39.31 13.38
CA GLU A 30 -5.29 -38.58 12.18
C GLU A 30 -5.83 -37.14 12.17
N ILE A 31 -7.07 -36.92 12.63
CA ILE A 31 -7.61 -35.56 12.84
C ILE A 31 -6.72 -34.77 13.81
N GLN A 32 -6.35 -35.35 14.96
CA GLN A 32 -5.45 -34.68 15.92
C GLN A 32 -4.10 -34.33 15.29
N ARG A 33 -3.50 -35.27 14.54
CA ARG A 33 -2.24 -35.01 13.82
C ARG A 33 -2.38 -33.87 12.83
N LEU A 34 -3.47 -33.83 12.08
CA LEU A 34 -3.73 -32.78 11.08
C LEU A 34 -4.06 -31.42 11.70
N GLU A 35 -4.72 -31.37 12.85
CA GLU A 35 -4.97 -30.13 13.60
C GLU A 35 -3.65 -29.57 14.16
N ALA A 36 -2.79 -30.43 14.72
CA ALA A 36 -1.48 -30.05 15.26
C ALA A 36 -0.47 -29.64 14.18
N ALA A 37 -0.51 -30.27 13.01
CA ALA A 37 0.40 -29.95 11.89
C ALA A 37 -0.06 -28.73 11.06
N ALA A 38 -1.19 -28.11 11.38
CA ALA A 38 -1.71 -27.00 10.60
C ALA A 38 -0.84 -25.74 10.80
N PRO A 39 -0.43 -25.04 9.73
CA PRO A 39 0.52 -23.93 9.82
C PRO A 39 -0.06 -22.64 10.44
N HIS A 40 -1.38 -22.49 10.45
CA HIS A 40 -2.06 -21.30 10.96
C HIS A 40 -2.83 -21.68 12.23
N GLN A 41 -2.20 -21.41 13.37
CA GLN A 41 -2.73 -21.69 14.70
C GLN A 41 -2.79 -20.41 15.53
N LEU A 42 -3.78 -20.37 16.43
CA LEU A 42 -3.93 -19.39 17.49
C LEU A 42 -4.14 -20.17 18.77
N ASP A 43 -3.27 -19.96 19.76
CA ASP A 43 -3.27 -20.71 21.03
C ASP A 43 -3.35 -22.23 20.81
N GLU A 44 -2.46 -22.75 19.95
CA GLU A 44 -2.35 -24.17 19.58
C GLU A 44 -3.58 -24.77 18.87
N LYS A 45 -4.60 -23.95 18.59
CA LYS A 45 -5.79 -24.34 17.83
C LYS A 45 -5.70 -23.79 16.43
N ARG A 46 -5.96 -24.63 15.44
CA ARG A 46 -6.05 -24.19 14.06
C ARG A 46 -7.12 -23.10 13.92
N ILE A 47 -6.80 -22.03 13.20
CA ILE A 47 -7.74 -20.95 12.94
C ILE A 47 -8.90 -21.49 12.07
N VAL A 48 -10.14 -21.24 12.54
CA VAL A 48 -11.37 -21.64 11.87
C VAL A 48 -12.31 -20.47 11.67
N ARG A 49 -13.24 -20.59 10.72
CA ARG A 49 -14.29 -19.60 10.51
C ARG A 49 -15.13 -19.46 11.80
N GLY A 50 -15.36 -18.22 12.22
CA GLY A 50 -16.10 -17.91 13.46
C GLY A 50 -15.21 -17.83 14.70
N MET A 51 -13.93 -18.20 14.62
CA MET A 51 -12.99 -17.97 15.73
C MET A 51 -12.80 -16.46 15.95
N ALA A 52 -12.94 -16.02 17.20
CA ALA A 52 -12.69 -14.63 17.56
C ALA A 52 -11.24 -14.26 17.26
N LYS A 53 -11.03 -13.14 16.57
CA LYS A 53 -9.70 -12.65 16.27
C LYS A 53 -9.13 -11.93 17.50
N PRO A 54 -7.88 -12.23 17.90
CA PRO A 54 -7.25 -11.57 19.03
C PRO A 54 -6.90 -10.13 18.69
N GLY A 55 -6.83 -9.27 19.71
CA GLY A 55 -6.47 -7.86 19.56
C GLY A 55 -7.57 -6.98 18.97
N SER A 56 -7.25 -5.70 18.76
CA SER A 56 -8.19 -4.69 18.25
C SER A 56 -8.62 -4.99 16.81
N GLN A 57 -9.93 -5.11 16.58
CA GLN A 57 -10.54 -5.41 15.28
C GLN A 57 -11.14 -4.16 14.62
N SER A 58 -10.45 -3.02 14.72
CA SER A 58 -10.93 -1.77 14.11
C SER A 58 -11.08 -1.92 12.59
N HIS A 59 -12.30 -1.74 12.09
CA HIS A 59 -12.60 -1.67 10.67
C HIS A 59 -12.97 -0.24 10.31
N ILE A 60 -12.17 0.38 9.44
CA ILE A 60 -12.34 1.79 9.05
C ILE A 60 -12.81 1.81 7.60
N HIS A 61 -14.01 2.36 7.37
CA HIS A 61 -14.47 2.73 6.04
C HIS A 61 -14.09 4.19 5.76
N ILE A 62 -13.28 4.43 4.73
CA ILE A 62 -12.97 5.77 4.25
C ILE A 62 -13.82 6.03 3.01
N ILE A 63 -14.79 6.94 3.13
CA ILE A 63 -15.64 7.37 2.01
C ILE A 63 -15.11 8.72 1.53
N VAL A 64 -14.70 8.78 0.27
CA VAL A 64 -14.23 10.01 -0.37
C VAL A 64 -15.29 10.49 -1.36
N SER A 65 -15.92 11.62 -1.06
CA SER A 65 -16.85 12.26 -1.99
C SER A 65 -16.09 12.89 -3.16
N ARG A 66 -16.67 12.80 -4.36
CA ARG A 66 -16.21 13.59 -5.51
C ARG A 66 -16.75 15.02 -5.48
N LYS A 67 -17.54 15.40 -4.48
CA LYS A 67 -18.10 16.75 -4.38
C LYS A 67 -17.14 17.70 -3.67
N ASP A 68 -17.24 18.99 -4.00
CA ASP A 68 -16.58 20.04 -3.25
C ASP A 68 -17.19 20.22 -1.84
N ALA A 69 -16.56 21.04 -1.00
CA ALA A 69 -17.00 21.25 0.38
C ALA A 69 -18.43 21.82 0.50
N SER A 70 -18.92 22.53 -0.53
CA SER A 70 -20.31 23.02 -0.58
C SER A 70 -21.32 21.98 -1.07
N ASN A 71 -20.87 20.77 -1.43
CA ASN A 71 -21.65 19.69 -2.04
C ASN A 71 -22.30 20.05 -3.39
N ARG A 72 -21.90 21.15 -4.02
CA ARG A 72 -22.52 21.70 -5.23
C ARG A 72 -21.88 21.13 -6.50
N TYR A 73 -20.55 21.09 -6.53
CA TYR A 73 -19.78 20.78 -7.74
C TYR A 73 -19.16 19.39 -7.65
N SER A 74 -19.26 18.59 -8.72
CA SER A 74 -18.50 17.34 -8.83
C SER A 74 -17.10 17.64 -9.35
N LEU A 75 -16.10 17.34 -8.54
CA LEU A 75 -14.69 17.37 -8.87
C LEU A 75 -14.34 16.14 -9.72
N SER A 76 -13.57 16.36 -10.78
CA SER A 76 -12.99 15.30 -11.60
C SER A 76 -11.46 15.35 -11.49
N PRO A 77 -10.85 14.58 -10.57
CA PRO A 77 -9.41 14.58 -10.34
C PRO A 77 -8.58 14.14 -11.57
N GLY A 78 -9.22 13.44 -12.52
CA GLY A 78 -8.62 13.00 -13.79
C GLY A 78 -8.73 14.00 -14.94
N SER A 79 -9.42 15.13 -14.76
CA SER A 79 -9.54 16.16 -15.80
C SER A 79 -8.17 16.76 -16.14
N LYS A 80 -7.84 16.82 -17.44
CA LYS A 80 -6.62 17.49 -17.94
C LYS A 80 -6.74 19.02 -17.97
N HIS A 81 -7.94 19.56 -17.84
CA HIS A 81 -8.15 21.01 -17.77
C HIS A 81 -7.57 21.54 -16.44
N LYS A 82 -6.48 22.31 -16.55
CA LYS A 82 -5.94 23.10 -15.44
C LYS A 82 -6.87 24.27 -15.18
N ALA A 83 -7.00 24.68 -13.92
CA ALA A 83 -7.88 25.77 -13.47
C ALA A 83 -7.87 26.96 -14.45
N SER A 84 -8.90 27.03 -15.29
CA SER A 84 -9.10 28.05 -16.33
C SER A 84 -10.44 28.71 -16.06
N GLU A 85 -10.50 30.02 -16.17
CA GLU A 85 -11.77 30.74 -16.09
C GLU A 85 -12.43 30.70 -17.46
N VAL A 86 -13.66 30.23 -17.51
CA VAL A 86 -14.48 30.21 -18.72
C VAL A 86 -15.78 30.92 -18.43
N GLU A 87 -16.22 31.74 -19.37
CA GLU A 87 -17.55 32.32 -19.30
C GLU A 87 -18.57 31.23 -19.69
N MET A 88 -19.49 30.94 -18.78
CA MET A 88 -20.57 29.98 -19.00
C MET A 88 -21.87 30.61 -18.52
N HIS A 89 -22.84 30.76 -19.43
CA HIS A 89 -24.12 31.44 -19.15
C HIS A 89 -23.96 32.87 -18.57
N GLY A 90 -23.03 33.66 -19.10
CA GLY A 90 -22.77 35.04 -18.65
C GLY A 90 -22.10 35.15 -17.28
N LYS A 91 -21.56 34.04 -16.74
CA LYS A 91 -20.84 34.01 -15.46
C LYS A 91 -19.45 33.42 -15.65
N MET A 92 -18.45 34.03 -15.03
CA MET A 92 -17.10 33.49 -14.96
C MET A 92 -17.08 32.28 -14.04
N VAL A 93 -16.88 31.09 -14.61
CA VAL A 93 -16.80 29.82 -13.89
C VAL A 93 -15.38 29.30 -13.93
N LYS A 94 -14.84 28.96 -12.76
CA LYS A 94 -13.56 28.24 -12.66
C LYS A 94 -13.78 26.80 -13.12
N ARG A 95 -13.19 26.45 -14.26
CA ARG A 95 -13.21 25.10 -14.84
C ARG A 95 -11.88 24.42 -14.58
N GLY A 96 -11.92 23.13 -14.24
CA GLY A 96 -10.72 22.30 -14.12
C GLY A 96 -10.23 22.13 -12.69
N PHE A 97 -9.17 21.33 -12.53
CA PHE A 97 -8.62 20.95 -11.23
C PHE A 97 -7.10 21.12 -11.26
N ASP A 98 -6.56 22.03 -10.44
CA ASP A 98 -5.11 22.15 -10.29
C ASP A 98 -4.59 21.10 -9.31
N ARG A 99 -4.21 19.95 -9.86
CA ARG A 99 -3.61 18.84 -9.13
C ARG A 99 -2.33 19.23 -8.39
N ASN A 100 -1.52 20.14 -8.93
CA ASN A 100 -0.28 20.54 -8.25
C ASN A 100 -0.59 21.37 -7.02
N ALA A 101 -1.49 22.34 -7.15
CA ALA A 101 -1.94 23.18 -6.03
C ALA A 101 -2.61 22.32 -4.96
N PHE A 102 -3.50 21.40 -5.35
CA PHE A 102 -4.13 20.47 -4.42
C PHE A 102 -3.10 19.66 -3.62
N ILE A 103 -2.17 18.97 -4.29
CA ILE A 103 -1.18 18.14 -3.58
C ILE A 103 -0.30 18.99 -2.65
N LYS A 104 0.18 20.15 -3.12
CA LYS A 104 1.02 21.05 -2.31
C LYS A 104 0.27 21.56 -1.07
N ASN A 105 -1.01 21.90 -1.21
CA ASN A 105 -1.82 22.37 -0.10
C ASN A 105 -2.16 21.23 0.88
N SER A 106 -2.41 20.03 0.38
CA SER A 106 -2.62 18.83 1.20
C SER A 106 -1.38 18.48 2.02
N GLU A 107 -0.20 18.52 1.39
CA GLU A 107 1.09 18.33 2.08
C GLU A 107 1.29 19.32 3.22
N LYS A 108 1.05 20.61 2.97
CA LYS A 108 1.15 21.68 3.98
C LYS A 108 0.15 21.47 5.12
N THR A 109 -1.10 21.15 4.78
CA THR A 109 -2.17 20.93 5.76
C THR A 109 -1.86 19.73 6.65
N PHE A 110 -1.37 18.64 6.05
CA PHE A 110 -0.93 17.45 6.78
C PHE A 110 0.22 17.77 7.75
N ASP A 111 1.26 18.48 7.28
CA ASP A 111 2.40 18.84 8.13
C ASP A 111 1.98 19.68 9.32
N GLN A 112 1.06 20.63 9.10
CA GLN A 112 0.57 21.49 10.16
C GLN A 112 -0.28 20.73 11.17
N LEU A 113 -1.24 19.92 10.71
CA LEU A 113 -2.13 19.15 11.58
C LEU A 113 -1.38 18.14 12.43
N PHE A 114 -0.45 17.39 11.83
CA PHE A 114 0.28 16.31 12.50
C PHE A 114 1.65 16.73 13.03
N ARG A 115 2.03 18.01 12.87
CA ARG A 115 3.38 18.51 13.16
C ARG A 115 4.47 17.66 12.49
N TYR A 116 4.16 17.16 11.30
CA TYR A 116 4.99 16.21 10.60
C TYR A 116 6.13 16.95 9.89
N LYS A 117 7.38 16.61 10.24
CA LYS A 117 8.59 17.17 9.60
C LYS A 117 8.91 16.36 8.35
N ARG A 118 8.20 16.64 7.25
CA ARG A 118 8.36 15.93 5.98
C ARG A 118 9.79 16.06 5.44
N ASN A 119 10.40 14.94 5.04
CA ASN A 119 11.69 14.97 4.35
C ASN A 119 11.53 15.36 2.87
N TYR A 120 12.57 15.93 2.25
CA TYR A 120 12.57 16.25 0.81
C TYR A 120 12.08 15.06 -0.03
N VAL A 121 12.56 13.84 0.21
CA VAL A 121 12.25 12.66 -0.63
C VAL A 121 10.78 12.27 -0.65
N GLU A 122 10.01 12.68 0.35
CA GLU A 122 8.57 12.42 0.48
C GLU A 122 7.71 13.49 -0.18
N SER A 123 8.31 14.64 -0.52
CA SER A 123 7.58 15.77 -1.09
C SER A 123 7.19 15.54 -2.56
N TYR A 124 6.06 16.11 -2.94
CA TYR A 124 5.57 16.12 -4.30
C TYR A 124 6.54 16.81 -5.26
N THR A 125 7.21 17.85 -4.77
CA THR A 125 8.27 18.55 -5.51
C THR A 125 9.39 17.58 -5.84
N ALA A 126 9.88 16.80 -4.88
CA ALA A 126 10.94 15.83 -5.11
C ALA A 126 10.50 14.70 -6.06
N ARG A 127 9.26 14.21 -5.95
CA ARG A 127 8.69 13.26 -6.91
C ARG A 127 8.69 13.82 -8.34
N LYS A 128 8.28 15.08 -8.53
CA LYS A 128 8.32 15.74 -9.85
C LYS A 128 9.74 15.91 -10.36
N THR A 129 10.67 16.32 -9.49
CA THR A 129 12.08 16.45 -9.84
C THR A 129 12.66 15.10 -10.24
N PHE A 130 12.36 14.03 -9.52
CA PHE A 130 12.80 12.67 -9.86
C PHE A 130 12.29 12.23 -11.24
N LEU A 131 11.01 12.45 -11.54
CA LEU A 131 10.42 12.05 -12.83
C LEU A 131 10.98 12.86 -14.00
N LYS A 132 11.24 14.15 -13.81
CA LYS A 132 11.73 15.04 -14.88
C LYS A 132 13.26 15.01 -15.04
N ASN A 133 13.98 15.02 -13.93
CA ASN A 133 15.43 15.10 -13.88
C ASN A 133 15.98 14.31 -12.68
N PRO A 134 16.18 12.98 -12.85
CA PRO A 134 16.72 12.13 -11.80
C PRO A 134 18.09 12.60 -11.27
N LYS A 135 18.95 13.16 -12.13
CA LYS A 135 20.28 13.65 -11.72
C LYS A 135 20.14 14.80 -10.72
N LEU A 136 19.25 15.76 -11.02
CA LEU A 136 18.97 16.87 -10.13
C LEU A 136 18.41 16.36 -8.80
N TYR A 137 17.46 15.42 -8.82
CA TYR A 137 16.88 14.83 -7.62
C TYR A 137 17.93 14.25 -6.65
N PHE A 138 18.83 13.39 -7.15
CA PHE A 138 19.88 12.82 -6.30
C PHE A 138 20.89 13.86 -5.84
N SER A 139 21.22 14.86 -6.68
CA SER A 139 22.11 15.94 -6.25
C SER A 139 21.50 16.78 -5.11
N THR A 140 20.20 17.05 -5.14
CA THR A 140 19.49 17.73 -4.04
C THR A 140 19.57 16.93 -2.75
N ILE A 141 19.36 15.60 -2.80
CA ILE A 141 19.49 14.74 -1.61
C ILE A 141 20.90 14.79 -1.03
N THR A 142 21.93 14.77 -1.88
CA THR A 142 23.32 14.77 -1.40
C THR A 142 23.72 16.07 -0.71
N LYS A 143 23.04 17.18 -1.03
CA LYS A 143 23.23 18.53 -0.47
C LYS A 143 22.42 18.80 0.80
N LEU A 144 21.56 17.87 1.22
CA LEU A 144 20.80 18.01 2.47
C LEU A 144 21.75 17.97 3.69
N PRO A 145 21.37 18.61 4.81
CA PRO A 145 22.07 18.47 6.09
C PRO A 145 22.21 17.00 6.50
N ALA A 146 23.26 16.65 7.26
CA ALA A 146 23.59 15.26 7.59
C ALA A 146 22.40 14.47 8.17
N ASN A 147 21.64 15.08 9.08
CA ASN A 147 20.48 14.46 9.73
C ASN A 147 19.34 14.20 8.73
N GLU A 148 19.01 15.17 7.87
CA GLU A 148 17.97 15.04 6.86
C GLU A 148 18.37 14.07 5.74
N LYS A 149 19.66 14.05 5.39
CA LYS A 149 20.22 13.12 4.41
C LYS A 149 20.16 11.68 4.90
N ALA A 150 20.51 11.42 6.16
CA ALA A 150 20.38 10.10 6.76
C ALA A 150 18.92 9.62 6.77
N MET A 151 17.98 10.49 7.16
CA MET A 151 16.54 10.19 7.07
C MET A 151 16.08 9.96 5.63
N ALA A 152 16.54 10.76 4.67
CA ALA A 152 16.22 10.59 3.26
C ALA A 152 16.62 9.21 2.74
N PHE A 153 17.83 8.73 3.06
CA PHE A 153 18.28 7.40 2.66
C PHE A 153 17.50 6.29 3.37
N LYS A 154 17.16 6.46 4.65
CA LYS A 154 16.31 5.51 5.39
C LYS A 154 14.91 5.37 4.77
N LEU A 155 14.28 6.50 4.42
CA LEU A 155 12.96 6.54 3.80
C LEU A 155 12.96 5.91 2.39
N LEU A 156 14.02 6.15 1.61
CA LEU A 156 14.19 5.50 0.31
C LEU A 156 14.29 3.98 0.45
N GLN A 157 15.06 3.50 1.44
CA GLN A 157 15.17 2.06 1.74
C GLN A 157 13.82 1.44 2.10
N GLN A 158 13.06 2.11 2.98
CA GLN A 158 11.73 1.65 3.40
C GLN A 158 10.71 1.67 2.25
N SER A 159 10.89 2.56 1.28
CA SER A 159 10.04 2.65 0.08
C SER A 159 10.37 1.59 -0.99
N GLY A 160 11.18 0.58 -0.65
CA GLY A 160 11.58 -0.49 -1.58
C GLY A 160 12.65 -0.07 -2.59
N VAL A 161 13.28 1.10 -2.40
CA VAL A 161 14.47 1.48 -3.16
C VAL A 161 15.65 0.78 -2.50
N ASN A 162 16.24 -0.22 -3.17
CA ASN A 162 17.42 -0.92 -2.64
C ASN A 162 18.61 0.06 -2.50
N THR A 163 18.78 0.63 -1.30
CA THR A 163 19.89 1.50 -0.91
C THR A 163 21.18 0.73 -0.63
N ALA A 164 21.12 -0.60 -0.50
CA ALA A 164 22.28 -1.48 -0.36
C ALA A 164 23.23 -1.44 -1.57
N VAL A 165 22.81 -0.86 -2.70
CA VAL A 165 23.70 -0.61 -3.83
C VAL A 165 24.60 0.61 -3.56
N LEU A 166 24.26 1.52 -2.65
CA LEU A 166 25.02 2.75 -2.37
C LEU A 166 26.31 2.51 -1.56
N SER A 167 26.53 1.30 -1.04
CA SER A 167 27.69 0.93 -0.22
C SER A 167 28.80 0.20 -0.97
N ILE A 168 28.68 -0.01 -2.30
CA ILE A 168 29.72 -0.65 -3.11
C ILE A 168 30.36 0.40 -4.03
N PRO A 169 31.71 0.54 -4.02
CA PRO A 169 32.41 1.53 -4.82
C PRO A 169 32.38 1.13 -6.29
N THR A 170 31.31 1.48 -6.99
CA THR A 170 31.28 1.55 -8.45
C THR A 170 30.67 2.88 -8.85
N ASN A 171 31.12 3.41 -9.98
CA ASN A 171 30.88 4.77 -10.46
C ASN A 171 29.44 5.25 -10.17
N LYS A 172 29.31 6.32 -9.35
CA LYS A 172 28.06 6.87 -8.81
C LYS A 172 26.94 7.04 -9.86
N PHE A 173 27.32 7.23 -11.13
CA PHE A 173 26.41 7.35 -12.26
C PHE A 173 25.74 6.03 -12.68
N GLN A 174 26.48 4.92 -12.75
CA GLN A 174 25.92 3.59 -13.06
C GLN A 174 24.95 3.13 -11.97
N LEU A 175 25.25 3.52 -10.73
CA LEU A 175 24.47 3.22 -9.55
C LEU A 175 23.12 3.95 -9.54
N ALA A 176 23.13 5.24 -9.90
CA ALA A 176 21.91 6.01 -10.09
C ALA A 176 21.04 5.45 -11.23
N ILE A 177 21.63 4.95 -12.32
CA ILE A 177 20.90 4.33 -13.44
C ILE A 177 20.31 2.96 -13.04
N LYS A 178 21.05 2.11 -12.34
CA LYS A 178 20.53 0.81 -11.85
C LYS A 178 19.42 0.99 -10.81
N ALA A 179 19.58 1.94 -9.89
CA ALA A 179 18.54 2.33 -8.94
C ALA A 179 17.30 2.88 -9.66
N LEU A 180 17.49 3.73 -10.67
CA LEU A 180 16.41 4.26 -11.52
C LEU A 180 15.66 3.15 -12.26
N ASN A 181 16.36 2.15 -12.80
CA ASN A 181 15.76 1.04 -13.54
C ASN A 181 14.98 0.07 -12.63
N GLN A 182 15.47 -0.18 -11.40
CA GLN A 182 14.71 -0.94 -10.40
C GLN A 182 13.51 -0.16 -9.86
N LEU A 183 13.68 1.14 -9.58
CA LEU A 183 12.58 2.04 -9.21
C LEU A 183 11.53 2.12 -10.31
N LYS A 184 11.91 2.22 -11.60
CA LYS A 184 10.94 2.18 -12.71
C LYS A 184 10.15 0.87 -12.75
N LYS A 185 10.80 -0.27 -12.49
CA LYS A 185 10.12 -1.58 -12.42
C LYS A 185 9.16 -1.67 -11.21
N GLY A 186 9.53 -1.13 -10.05
CA GLY A 186 8.67 -1.12 -8.85
C GLY A 186 7.55 -0.08 -8.89
N VAL A 187 7.85 1.12 -9.41
CA VAL A 187 6.91 2.23 -9.58
C VAL A 187 5.91 1.95 -10.69
N GLY A 188 6.28 1.24 -11.76
CA GLY A 188 5.31 0.77 -12.77
C GLY A 188 4.20 -0.07 -12.13
N LYS A 189 4.59 -1.04 -11.30
CA LYS A 189 3.66 -1.93 -10.57
C LYS A 189 2.85 -1.21 -9.48
N ALA A 190 3.44 -0.21 -8.81
CA ALA A 190 2.78 0.61 -7.80
C ALA A 190 1.86 1.71 -8.38
N ILE A 191 2.17 2.22 -9.57
CA ILE A 191 1.31 3.17 -10.30
C ILE A 191 0.09 2.43 -10.89
N GLU A 192 0.26 1.21 -11.41
CA GLU A 192 -0.86 0.37 -11.87
C GLU A 192 -1.82 -0.01 -10.73
N SER A 193 -1.31 -0.22 -9.52
CA SER A 193 -2.12 -0.59 -8.34
C SER A 193 -2.68 0.61 -7.56
N GLY A 194 -2.10 1.80 -7.71
CA GLY A 194 -2.55 3.05 -7.08
C GLY A 194 -3.35 3.99 -7.98
N SER A 195 -3.39 3.72 -9.30
CA SER A 195 -4.41 4.31 -10.16
C SER A 195 -5.72 3.58 -9.90
N ILE A 196 -6.74 4.30 -9.47
CA ILE A 196 -8.11 3.91 -9.81
C ILE A 196 -8.08 3.73 -11.33
N GLY A 197 -8.14 2.48 -11.77
CA GLY A 197 -8.23 2.16 -13.19
C GLY A 197 -9.35 2.98 -13.80
N ILE A 198 -9.02 3.65 -14.89
CA ILE A 198 -10.00 3.88 -15.94
C ILE A 198 -9.76 2.78 -16.95
#